data_AF-A0A9P9SN25-F1
#
_entry.id   AF-A0A9P9SN25-F1
#
_cell.length_a   1.000
_cell.length_b   1.000
_cell.length_c   1.000
_cell.angle_alpha   90.00
_cell.angle_beta   90.00
_cell.angle_gamma   90.00
#
_symmetry.space_group_name_H-M   'P 1'
#
loop_
_entity.id
_entity.type
_entity.pdbx_description
1 polymer ?
#
loop_
_entity_poly.entity_id
_entity_poly.type
_entity_poly.pdbx_seq_one_letter_code
_entity_poly.pdbx_strand_id
1 'polypeptide(L)'
;ALKSTLQEGVNARVPGIEAAISTSEILLWSSSGRQACLEKSQPLNTTHLFGLGSIGKVFVAVVIFQLMEEKALTLSTNLAMVLER
;
A
#
# COMPACT_ATOMS: atom_id res chain seq x y z
N ALA A 1 -2.46 13.71 -18.34
CA ALA A 1 -1.15 13.14 -17.95
C ALA A 1 -1.32 11.84 -17.15
N LEU A 2 -1.78 11.87 -15.89
CA LEU A 2 -1.84 10.69 -15.00
C LEU A 2 -2.51 9.43 -15.59
N LYS A 3 -3.70 9.59 -16.19
CA LYS A 3 -4.41 8.47 -16.84
C LYS A 3 -3.61 7.87 -18.01
N SER A 4 -2.89 8.68 -18.77
CA SER A 4 -2.02 8.20 -19.86
C SER A 4 -0.86 7.38 -19.32
N THR A 5 -0.20 7.87 -18.27
CA THR A 5 0.89 7.15 -17.60
C THR A 5 0.43 5.81 -17.01
N LEU A 6 -0.76 5.77 -16.40
CA LEU A 6 -1.35 4.53 -15.92
C LEU A 6 -1.63 3.56 -17.08
N GLN A 7 -2.15 4.08 -18.20
CA GLN A 7 -2.41 3.29 -19.41
C GLN A 7 -1.13 2.75 -20.05
N GLU A 8 -0.02 3.50 -20.01
CA GLU A 8 1.30 3.05 -20.46
C GLU A 8 1.78 1.84 -19.64
N GLY A 9 1.64 1.89 -18.31
CA GLY A 9 1.97 0.75 -17.43
C GLY A 9 1.10 -0.48 -17.71
N VAL A 10 -0.19 -0.27 -17.97
CA VAL A 10 -1.12 -1.30 -18.43
C VAL A 10 -0.66 -1.91 -19.76
N ASN A 11 -0.23 -1.09 -20.72
CA ASN A 11 0.24 -1.54 -22.03
C ASN A 11 1.58 -2.29 -21.93
N ALA A 12 2.39 -2.02 -20.89
CA ALA A 12 3.62 -2.74 -20.54
C ALA A 12 3.39 -4.14 -19.92
N ARG A 13 2.21 -4.74 -20.14
CA ARG A 13 1.80 -6.09 -19.71
C ARG A 13 1.55 -6.27 -18.21
N VAL A 14 1.33 -5.19 -17.45
CA VAL A 14 0.82 -5.32 -16.09
C VAL A 14 -0.67 -5.75 -16.15
N PRO A 15 -1.10 -6.83 -15.45
CA PRO A 15 -2.46 -7.37 -15.54
C PRO A 15 -3.57 -6.42 -15.07
N GLY A 16 -3.26 -5.59 -14.08
CA GLY A 16 -4.15 -4.58 -13.50
C GLY A 16 -3.35 -3.59 -12.67
N ILE A 17 -3.70 -2.31 -12.77
CA ILE A 17 -3.07 -1.22 -12.02
C ILE A 17 -4.16 -0.34 -11.44
N GLU A 18 -4.00 0.05 -10.19
CA GLU A 18 -4.76 1.12 -9.57
C GLU A 18 -3.80 2.15 -9.01
N ALA A 19 -4.15 3.43 -9.14
CA ALA A 19 -3.43 4.53 -8.50
C ALA A 19 -4.42 5.56 -7.96
N ALA A 20 -4.04 6.17 -6.84
CA ALA A 20 -4.78 7.23 -6.17
C ALA A 20 -3.82 8.33 -5.73
N ILE A 21 -4.29 9.58 -5.77
CA ILE A 21 -3.62 10.76 -5.23
C ILE A 21 -4.59 11.43 -4.27
N SER A 22 -4.14 11.63 -3.04
CA SER A 22 -4.93 12.25 -1.98
C SER A 22 -4.12 13.29 -1.21
N THR A 23 -4.82 14.24 -0.60
CA THR A 23 -4.30 15.02 0.52
C THR A 23 -4.64 14.31 1.83
N SER A 24 -4.34 14.93 2.98
CA SER A 24 -4.79 14.46 4.29
C SER A 24 -6.31 14.46 4.45
N GLU A 25 -7.04 15.21 3.60
CA GLU A 25 -8.47 15.47 3.78
C GLU A 25 -9.32 14.89 2.64
N ILE A 26 -8.81 14.89 1.41
CA ILE A 26 -9.59 14.56 0.23
C ILE A 26 -8.83 13.67 -0.75
N LEU A 27 -9.59 12.78 -1.42
CA LEU A 27 -9.12 12.06 -2.61
C LEU A 27 -9.19 13.01 -3.81
N LEU A 28 -8.04 13.37 -4.37
CA LEU A 28 -7.95 14.28 -5.52
C LEU A 28 -8.19 13.55 -6.84
N TRP A 29 -7.70 12.31 -6.94
CA TRP A 29 -7.80 11.52 -8.15
C TRP A 29 -7.63 10.03 -7.84
N SER A 30 -8.37 9.18 -8.54
CA SER A 30 -8.11 7.75 -8.60
C SER A 30 -8.44 7.21 -9.99
N SER A 31 -7.75 6.14 -10.38
CA SER A 31 -8.07 5.40 -11.60
C SER A 31 -7.59 3.97 -11.45
N SER A 32 -8.39 3.03 -11.96
CA SER A 32 -7.98 1.64 -12.18
C SER A 32 -7.87 1.36 -13.69
N GLY A 33 -7.14 0.30 -14.04
CA GLY A 33 -7.01 -0.18 -15.40
C GLY A 33 -6.97 -1.71 -15.45
N ARG A 34 -7.54 -2.25 -16.54
CA ARG A 34 -7.62 -3.70 -16.86
C ARG A 34 -8.41 -4.54 -15.85
N GLN A 35 -7.84 -5.67 -15.42
CA GLN A 35 -8.55 -6.78 -14.80
C GLN A 35 -7.89 -7.15 -13.48
N ALA A 36 -8.71 -7.43 -12.47
CA ALA A 36 -8.27 -7.98 -11.19
C ALA A 36 -7.98 -9.49 -11.29
N CYS A 37 -8.65 -10.19 -12.21
CA CYS A 37 -8.46 -11.62 -12.45
C CYS A 37 -8.55 -11.88 -13.96
N LEU A 38 -7.45 -12.36 -14.54
CA LEU A 38 -7.36 -12.63 -15.98
C LEU A 38 -8.26 -13.79 -16.40
N GLU A 39 -8.30 -14.86 -15.61
CA GLU A 39 -9.07 -16.08 -15.88
C GLU A 39 -10.58 -15.80 -15.90
N LYS A 40 -11.04 -14.94 -14.99
CA LYS A 40 -12.46 -14.58 -14.85
C LYS A 40 -12.83 -13.33 -15.65
N SER A 41 -11.86 -12.71 -16.33
CA SER A 41 -12.02 -11.40 -16.98
C SER A 41 -12.67 -10.36 -16.07
N GLN A 42 -12.38 -10.42 -14.77
CA GLN A 42 -13.00 -9.55 -13.78
C GLN A 42 -12.37 -8.17 -13.85
N PRO A 43 -13.14 -7.09 -14.07
CA PRO A 43 -12.59 -5.75 -14.15
C PRO A 43 -12.05 -5.31 -12.78
N LEU A 44 -10.92 -4.61 -12.81
CA LEU A 44 -10.35 -4.03 -11.61
C LEU A 44 -11.13 -2.76 -11.21
N ASN A 45 -11.48 -2.66 -9.93
CA ASN A 45 -12.10 -1.48 -9.33
C ASN A 45 -11.41 -1.14 -8.00
N THR A 46 -11.77 0.00 -7.42
CA THR A 46 -11.12 0.58 -6.23
C THR A 46 -11.38 -0.16 -4.91
N THR A 47 -12.13 -1.27 -4.92
CA THR A 47 -12.38 -2.10 -3.73
C THR A 47 -11.60 -3.42 -3.75
N HIS A 48 -10.83 -3.69 -4.80
CA HIS A 48 -9.97 -4.87 -4.84
C HIS A 48 -8.77 -4.72 -3.92
N LEU A 49 -8.36 -5.83 -3.30
CA LEU A 49 -7.20 -5.88 -2.43
C LEU A 49 -5.97 -6.32 -3.20
N PHE A 50 -4.85 -5.64 -2.93
CA PHE A 50 -3.53 -5.97 -3.49
C PHE A 50 -2.61 -6.47 -2.38
N GLY A 51 -1.73 -7.41 -2.73
CA GLY A 51 -0.59 -7.73 -1.87
C GLY A 51 0.35 -6.54 -1.79
N LEU A 52 0.51 -5.96 -0.59
CA LEU A 52 1.27 -4.72 -0.39
C LEU A 52 2.80 -4.89 -0.50
N GLY A 53 3.31 -6.13 -0.39
CA GLY A 53 4.75 -6.38 -0.39
C GLY A 53 5.49 -5.55 0.66
N SER A 54 6.59 -4.89 0.27
CA SER A 54 7.37 -4.05 1.19
C SER A 54 6.66 -2.78 1.66
N ILE A 55 5.54 -2.37 1.05
CA ILE A 55 4.73 -1.25 1.57
C ILE A 55 4.22 -1.57 3.00
N GLY A 56 4.01 -2.85 3.31
CA GLY A 56 3.63 -3.28 4.67
C GLY A 56 4.62 -2.84 5.75
N LYS A 57 5.90 -2.63 5.44
CA LYS A 57 6.90 -2.16 6.40
C LYS A 57 6.62 -0.75 6.92
N VAL A 58 5.98 0.10 6.12
CA VAL A 58 5.61 1.46 6.54
C VAL A 58 4.56 1.40 7.66
N PHE A 59 3.58 0.50 7.55
CA PHE A 59 2.58 0.29 8.60
C PHE A 59 3.22 -0.23 9.89
N VAL A 60 4.15 -1.19 9.79
CA VAL A 60 4.90 -1.69 10.95
C VAL A 60 5.71 -0.56 11.60
N ALA A 61 6.35 0.30 10.81
CA ALA A 61 7.10 1.44 11.35
C ALA A 61 6.20 2.42 12.13
N VAL A 62 4.98 2.70 11.65
CA VAL A 62 4.00 3.53 12.37
C VAL A 62 3.63 2.89 13.72
N VAL A 63 3.42 1.58 13.78
CA VAL A 63 3.15 0.87 15.05
C VAL A 63 4.35 0.98 16.00
N ILE A 64 5.57 0.84 15.51
CA ILE A 64 6.77 1.02 16.34
C ILE A 64 6.86 2.45 16.88
N PHE A 65 6.57 3.48 16.06
CA PHE A 65 6.53 4.86 16.52
C PHE A 65 5.43 5.10 17.56
N GLN A 66 4.26 4.48 17.41
CA GLN A 66 3.20 4.53 18.42
C GLN A 66 3.65 3.94 19.76
N LEU A 67 4.30 2.78 19.73
CA LEU A 67 4.85 2.16 20.95
C LEU A 67 5.95 3.01 21.61
N MET A 68 6.70 3.77 20.81
CA MET A 68 7.66 4.74 21.34
C MET A 68 6.98 5.92 22.02
N GLU A 69 5.92 6.46 21.42
CA GLU A 69 5.13 7.55 22.00
C GLU A 69 4.48 7.14 23.33
N GLU A 70 3.99 5.90 23.40
CA GLU A 70 3.43 5.29 24.62
C GLU A 70 4.50 4.88 25.65
N LYS A 71 5.79 5.11 25.35
CA LYS A 71 6.95 4.72 26.16
C LYS A 71 7.05 3.20 26.41
N ALA A 72 6.41 2.40 25.58
CA ALA A 72 6.48 0.94 25.63
C ALA A 72 7.83 0.42 25.08
N LEU A 73 8.47 1.15 24.18
CA LEU A 73 9.85 0.90 23.71
C LEU A 73 10.56 2.21 23.31
N THR A 74 11.86 2.12 23.11
CA THR A 74 12.73 3.16 22.52
C THR A 74 13.58 2.59 21.39
N LEU A 75 14.18 3.43 20.54
CA LEU A 75 15.10 2.97 19.48
C LEU A 75 16.32 2.20 20.03
N SER A 76 16.71 2.46 21.27
CA SER A 76 17.82 1.78 21.94
C SER A 76 17.39 0.49 22.66
N THR A 77 16.12 0.09 22.55
CA THR A 77 15.62 -1.12 23.20
C THR A 77 16.26 -2.33 22.57
N ASN A 78 16.91 -3.15 23.40
CA ASN A 78 17.43 -4.43 22.95
C ASN A 78 16.24 -5.37 22.67
N LEU A 79 16.20 -5.93 21.46
CA LEU A 79 15.14 -6.83 21.01
C LEU A 79 15.01 -8.07 21.90
N ALA A 80 16.11 -8.59 22.46
CA ALA A 80 16.08 -9.74 23.37
C ALA A 80 15.18 -9.47 24.59
N MET A 81 15.21 -8.25 25.13
CA MET A 81 14.37 -7.87 26.27
C MET A 81 12.87 -7.85 25.96
N VAL A 82 12.49 -7.78 24.69
CA VAL A 82 11.09 -7.78 24.25
C VAL A 82 10.63 -9.20 23.90
N LEU A 83 11.51 -10.00 23.28
CA LEU A 83 11.19 -11.36 22.81
C LEU A 83 11.28 -12.42 23.91
N GLU A 84 12.02 -12.17 24.98
CA GLU A 84 12.21 -13.10 26.10
C GLU A 84 11.24 -12.85 27.27
N ARG A 85 10.21 -12.02 27.06
CA ARG A 85 9.09 -11.83 28.00
C ARG A 85 7.98 -12.84 27.74
#